data_AF-A0A0L6VXK9-F1
#
_entry.id   AF-A0A0L6VXK9-F1
#
_cell.length_a   1.000
_cell.length_b   1.000
_cell.length_c   1.000
_cell.angle_alpha   90.00
_cell.angle_beta   90.00
_cell.angle_gamma   90.00
#
_symmetry.space_group_name_H-M   'P 1'
#
loop_
_entity.id
_entity.type
_entity.pdbx_description
1 polymer ?
#
loop_
_entity_poly.entity_id
_entity_poly.type
_entity_poly.pdbx_seq_one_letter_code
_entity_poly.pdbx_strand_id
1 'polypeptide(L)'
;MLTPGPDAITALVEHYLPAPPGVPTIRPSTVSLVTIAFELANDLPAAVRRWEQLGFVRVGASADSPADQADRSKFPFEAAAIGASLVVSAAAPAPAQAVYLAPGSPQAKEAGRAVRVGGSTTFELREPLPAANSHLLPETHEAARILLDDTQDLQATTAQWEQAGFVRVGCSDAVIKNNQMGFSHILAHTALAVGATLVAFQMTPAKLRSIRRLDDGRIDMNAVQPAQLSPGGSSVIQAAFFAPVSREAQTTAEASLMTMYVPTAPGADAPAG
;
A
#
# COMPACT_ATOMS: atom_id res chain seq x y z
N MET A 1 0.82 10.31 -3.04
CA MET A 1 0.24 9.62 -1.87
C MET A 1 0.55 10.46 -0.65
N LEU A 2 -0.45 10.83 0.14
CA LEU A 2 -0.21 11.50 1.42
C LEU A 2 0.13 10.40 2.43
N THR A 3 1.36 10.40 2.92
CA THR A 3 1.74 9.56 4.06
C THR A 3 0.89 10.01 5.25
N PRO A 4 0.12 9.12 5.90
CA PRO A 4 -0.71 9.53 7.03
C PRO A 4 0.18 10.14 8.12
N GLY A 5 -0.12 11.39 8.51
CA GLY A 5 0.60 12.07 9.57
C GLY A 5 0.28 11.50 10.95
N PRO A 6 1.15 11.72 11.95
CA PRO A 6 0.95 11.26 13.33
C PRO A 6 -0.44 11.64 13.87
N ASP A 7 -0.90 12.86 13.62
CA ASP A 7 -2.19 13.35 14.11
C ASP A 7 -3.40 12.56 13.57
N ALA A 8 -3.31 12.09 12.32
CA ALA A 8 -4.37 11.29 11.69
C ALA A 8 -4.36 9.84 12.22
N ILE A 9 -3.19 9.31 12.54
CA ILE A 9 -3.03 8.02 13.23
C ILE A 9 -3.59 8.15 14.65
N THR A 10 -3.24 9.21 15.38
CA THR A 10 -3.75 9.51 16.73
C THR A 10 -5.27 9.61 16.76
N ALA A 11 -5.90 10.23 15.74
CA ALA A 11 -7.36 10.34 15.64
C ALA A 11 -8.08 8.97 15.52
N LEU A 12 -7.44 7.96 14.91
CA LEU A 12 -7.95 6.59 14.83
C LEU A 12 -7.56 5.72 16.05
N VAL A 13 -6.49 6.11 16.75
CA VAL A 13 -6.00 5.48 17.98
C VAL A 13 -6.72 6.01 19.23
N GLU A 14 -7.61 7.01 19.09
CA GLU A 14 -8.26 7.65 20.24
C GLU A 14 -8.89 6.66 21.22
N HIS A 15 -9.33 5.47 20.78
CA HIS A 15 -9.99 4.45 21.61
C HIS A 15 -9.57 3.02 21.26
N TYR A 16 -8.27 2.79 21.25
CA TYR A 16 -7.71 1.45 21.10
C TYR A 16 -7.84 0.65 22.42
N LEU A 17 -8.58 -0.46 22.37
CA LEU A 17 -8.61 -1.43 23.48
C LEU A 17 -7.75 -2.65 23.10
N PRO A 18 -6.60 -2.88 23.76
CA PRO A 18 -5.80 -4.07 23.54
C PRO A 18 -6.60 -5.31 23.98
N ALA A 19 -6.53 -6.38 23.20
CA ALA A 19 -7.10 -7.65 23.62
C ALA A 19 -6.32 -8.25 24.81
N PRO A 20 -6.96 -9.09 25.63
CA PRO A 20 -6.26 -9.82 26.69
C PRO A 20 -5.16 -10.71 26.09
N PRO A 21 -3.93 -10.72 26.64
CA PRO A 21 -2.85 -11.56 26.13
C PRO A 21 -3.17 -13.04 26.41
N GLY A 22 -2.83 -13.94 25.47
CA GLY A 22 -3.00 -15.37 25.75
C GLY A 22 -2.69 -16.39 24.67
N VAL A 23 -2.57 -16.01 23.39
CA VAL A 23 -2.36 -16.98 22.29
C VAL A 23 -1.13 -16.60 21.48
N PRO A 24 -0.19 -17.52 21.20
CA PRO A 24 0.88 -17.30 20.23
C PRO A 24 0.28 -17.00 18.86
N THR A 25 0.66 -15.87 18.28
CA THR A 25 0.15 -15.41 16.99
C THR A 25 1.27 -15.24 15.97
N ILE A 26 0.91 -15.41 14.71
CA ILE A 26 1.79 -15.14 13.58
C ILE A 26 1.66 -13.65 13.24
N ARG A 27 2.81 -12.97 13.14
CA ARG A 27 2.88 -11.56 12.76
C ARG A 27 2.64 -11.38 11.25
N PRO A 28 2.33 -10.14 10.79
CA PRO A 28 2.25 -9.83 9.37
C PRO A 28 3.50 -10.22 8.60
N SER A 29 3.32 -10.81 7.42
CA SER A 29 4.44 -11.16 6.53
C SER A 29 5.11 -9.90 6.00
N THR A 30 6.44 -9.85 6.09
CA THR A 30 7.25 -8.83 5.41
C THR A 30 7.50 -9.25 3.97
N VAL A 31 7.35 -8.31 3.04
CA VAL A 31 7.58 -8.48 1.60
C VAL A 31 8.49 -7.41 1.07
N SER A 32 9.19 -7.72 -0.02
CA SER A 32 9.86 -6.73 -0.84
C SER A 32 8.90 -6.23 -1.92
N LEU A 33 8.60 -4.94 -1.91
CA LEU A 33 7.91 -4.26 -2.99
C LEU A 33 8.93 -3.64 -3.94
N VAL A 34 8.72 -3.77 -5.24
CA VAL A 34 9.49 -3.08 -6.27
C VAL A 34 8.67 -1.93 -6.84
N THR A 35 9.29 -0.76 -6.98
CA THR A 35 8.67 0.40 -7.62
C THR A 35 9.34 0.70 -8.96
N ILE A 36 8.51 0.78 -9.99
CA ILE A 36 8.93 1.12 -11.36
C ILE A 36 8.35 2.49 -11.70
N ALA A 37 9.21 3.42 -12.12
CA ALA A 37 8.79 4.74 -12.58
C ALA A 37 8.40 4.72 -14.07
N PHE A 38 7.51 5.62 -14.46
CA PHE A 38 7.05 5.78 -15.84
C PHE A 38 7.15 7.22 -16.30
N GLU A 39 7.70 7.39 -17.49
CA GLU A 39 7.62 8.63 -18.25
C GLU A 39 6.91 8.38 -19.58
N LEU A 40 5.82 9.11 -19.82
CA LEU A 40 5.18 9.17 -21.13
C LEU A 40 5.76 10.36 -21.88
N ALA A 41 6.41 10.09 -23.01
CA ALA A 41 7.11 11.08 -23.82
C ALA A 41 6.49 11.22 -25.21
N ASN A 42 6.39 12.46 -25.70
CA ASN A 42 6.06 12.74 -27.10
C ASN A 42 7.29 12.55 -28.02
N ASP A 43 8.48 12.82 -27.49
CA ASP A 43 9.77 12.57 -28.14
C ASP A 43 10.57 11.59 -27.27
N LEU A 44 10.47 10.30 -27.62
CA LEU A 44 11.11 9.21 -26.90
C LEU A 44 12.65 9.35 -26.91
N PRO A 45 13.34 9.58 -28.05
CA PRO A 45 14.78 9.82 -28.06
C PRO A 45 15.26 11.00 -27.20
N ALA A 46 14.50 12.11 -27.14
CA ALA A 46 14.85 13.24 -26.29
C ALA A 46 14.70 12.88 -24.80
N ALA A 47 13.58 12.26 -24.42
CA ALA A 47 13.33 11.83 -23.04
C ALA A 47 14.41 10.87 -22.54
N VAL A 48 14.76 9.84 -23.34
CA VAL A 48 15.81 8.89 -22.99
C VAL A 48 17.17 9.57 -22.80
N ARG A 49 17.54 10.49 -23.69
CA ARG A 49 18.81 11.24 -23.57
C ARG A 49 18.90 12.06 -22.29
N ARG A 50 17.78 12.62 -21.80
CA ARG A 50 17.77 13.33 -20.52
C ARG A 50 18.11 12.41 -19.36
N TRP A 51 17.55 11.21 -19.35
CA TRP A 51 17.87 10.22 -18.32
C TRP A 51 19.30 9.69 -18.42
N GLU A 52 19.80 9.47 -19.63
CA GLU A 52 21.20 9.10 -19.86
C GLU A 52 22.17 10.18 -19.35
N GLN A 53 21.83 11.47 -19.50
CA GLN A 53 22.60 12.58 -18.93
C GLN A 53 22.62 12.60 -17.39
N LEU A 54 21.60 12.03 -16.75
CA LEU A 54 21.55 11.82 -15.30
C LEU A 54 22.29 10.55 -14.86
N GLY A 55 22.90 9.82 -15.80
CA GLY A 55 23.67 8.60 -15.53
C GLY A 55 22.82 7.34 -15.52
N PHE A 56 21.62 7.35 -16.10
CA PHE A 56 20.85 6.12 -16.35
C PHE A 56 21.38 5.38 -17.58
N VAL A 57 21.35 4.06 -17.53
CA VAL A 57 21.78 3.18 -18.61
C VAL A 57 20.60 2.36 -19.13
N ARG A 58 20.61 2.08 -20.42
CA ARG A 58 19.63 1.16 -21.03
C ARG A 58 19.87 -0.25 -20.54
N VAL A 59 18.79 -0.91 -20.15
CA VAL A 59 18.78 -2.32 -19.77
C VAL A 59 17.82 -3.06 -20.69
N GLY A 60 18.15 -4.29 -21.07
CA GLY A 60 17.36 -5.03 -22.05
C GLY A 60 17.66 -6.52 -22.05
N ALA A 61 16.65 -7.31 -22.38
CA ALA A 61 16.80 -8.69 -22.80
C ALA A 61 17.46 -8.75 -24.19
N SER A 62 18.10 -9.87 -24.49
CA SER A 62 18.64 -10.21 -25.82
C SER A 62 17.71 -9.78 -26.96
N ALA A 63 18.29 -9.41 -28.10
CA ALA A 63 17.66 -8.84 -29.31
C ALA A 63 16.51 -9.66 -29.96
N ASP A 64 16.08 -10.77 -29.34
CA ASP A 64 15.08 -11.71 -29.85
C ASP A 64 13.69 -11.56 -29.19
N SER A 65 13.48 -10.57 -28.31
CA SER A 65 12.15 -10.31 -27.76
C SER A 65 11.34 -9.45 -28.74
N PRO A 66 10.14 -9.88 -29.17
CA PRO A 66 9.34 -9.15 -30.15
C PRO A 66 8.82 -7.86 -29.52
N ALA A 67 9.60 -6.78 -29.63
CA ALA A 67 9.25 -5.43 -29.20
C ALA A 67 8.14 -4.80 -30.06
N ASP A 68 7.68 -5.50 -31.10
CA ASP A 68 6.61 -5.05 -31.97
C ASP A 68 5.25 -5.47 -31.37
N GLN A 69 4.62 -4.52 -30.66
CA GLN A 69 3.27 -4.57 -30.06
C GLN A 69 3.17 -5.12 -28.62
N ALA A 70 4.09 -4.76 -27.73
CA ALA A 70 3.87 -4.98 -26.31
C ALA A 70 2.65 -4.15 -25.81
N ASP A 71 1.71 -4.80 -25.14
CA ASP A 71 0.68 -4.12 -24.37
C ASP A 71 1.36 -3.28 -23.29
N ARG A 72 1.04 -1.97 -23.21
CA ARG A 72 1.61 -1.05 -22.22
C ARG A 72 1.40 -1.55 -20.78
N SER A 73 0.40 -2.41 -20.55
CA SER A 73 0.15 -3.06 -19.26
C SER A 73 1.29 -3.99 -18.80
N LYS A 74 2.12 -4.49 -19.72
CA LYS A 74 3.21 -5.45 -19.44
C LYS A 74 4.54 -4.80 -19.07
N PHE A 75 4.73 -3.52 -19.41
CA PHE A 75 5.98 -2.80 -19.17
C PHE A 75 6.50 -2.87 -17.74
N PRO A 76 5.67 -2.76 -16.68
CA PRO A 76 6.19 -2.88 -15.31
C PRO A 76 6.81 -4.25 -15.00
N PHE A 77 6.21 -5.32 -15.51
CA PHE A 77 6.65 -6.69 -15.26
C PHE A 77 7.94 -6.99 -16.03
N GLU A 78 8.03 -6.53 -17.28
CA GLU A 78 9.25 -6.61 -18.08
C GLU A 78 10.39 -5.82 -17.43
N ALA A 79 10.10 -4.59 -16.98
CA ALA A 79 11.05 -3.75 -16.27
C ALA A 79 11.63 -4.46 -15.04
N ALA A 80 10.79 -5.01 -14.17
CA ALA A 80 11.27 -5.78 -13.02
C ALA A 80 12.06 -7.02 -13.45
N ALA A 81 11.60 -7.78 -14.45
CA ALA A 81 12.29 -8.99 -14.91
C ALA A 81 13.72 -8.74 -15.42
N ILE A 82 14.03 -7.52 -15.91
CA ILE A 82 15.38 -7.15 -16.38
C ILE A 82 16.11 -6.19 -15.43
N GLY A 83 15.54 -5.89 -14.26
CA GLY A 83 16.10 -4.97 -13.27
C GLY A 83 16.10 -3.50 -13.69
N ALA A 84 15.19 -3.07 -14.56
CA ALA A 84 14.96 -1.66 -14.85
C ALA A 84 14.21 -0.99 -13.70
N SER A 85 14.51 0.28 -13.43
CA SER A 85 13.81 1.11 -12.45
C SER A 85 12.87 2.13 -13.11
N LEU A 86 13.02 2.38 -14.41
CA LEU A 86 12.29 3.38 -15.17
C LEU A 86 11.93 2.85 -16.55
N VAL A 87 10.70 3.13 -16.96
CA VAL A 87 10.21 2.91 -18.32
C VAL A 87 9.90 4.26 -18.95
N VAL A 88 10.57 4.58 -20.05
CA VAL A 88 10.20 5.73 -20.90
C VAL A 88 9.44 5.20 -22.10
N SER A 89 8.20 5.61 -22.29
CA SER A 89 7.34 5.12 -23.37
C SER A 89 6.74 6.24 -24.20
N ALA A 90 6.51 5.98 -25.49
CA ALA A 90 5.79 6.89 -26.37
C ALA A 90 4.32 7.03 -25.94
N ALA A 91 3.86 8.27 -25.78
CA ALA A 91 2.48 8.58 -25.43
C ALA A 91 1.49 8.12 -26.52
N ALA A 92 0.29 7.71 -26.12
CA ALA A 92 -0.79 7.43 -27.07
C ALA A 92 -1.09 8.69 -27.91
N PRO A 93 -1.42 8.56 -29.21
CA PRO A 93 -1.77 7.33 -29.93
C PRO A 93 -0.59 6.59 -30.60
N ALA A 94 0.67 6.98 -30.34
CA ALA A 94 1.82 6.32 -30.94
C ALA A 94 1.86 4.81 -30.60
N PRO A 95 2.51 3.99 -31.44
CA PRO A 95 2.75 2.58 -31.12
C PRO A 95 3.39 2.42 -29.74
N ALA A 96 3.06 1.33 -29.06
CA ALA A 96 3.61 1.03 -27.75
C ALA A 96 5.11 0.68 -27.88
N GLN A 97 5.94 1.71 -27.76
CA GLN A 97 7.40 1.61 -27.71
C GLN A 97 7.84 2.03 -26.30
N ALA A 98 8.79 1.28 -25.75
CA ALA A 98 9.36 1.53 -24.43
C ALA A 98 10.89 1.38 -24.45
N VAL A 99 11.55 2.20 -23.65
CA VAL A 99 12.96 2.08 -23.33
C VAL A 99 13.08 1.88 -21.82
N TYR A 100 13.73 0.79 -21.45
CA TYR A 100 13.94 0.39 -20.06
C TYR A 100 15.28 0.92 -19.58
N LEU A 101 15.27 1.61 -18.44
CA LEU A 101 16.42 2.30 -17.88
C LEU A 101 16.63 1.87 -16.43
N ALA A 102 17.89 1.76 -16.03
CA ALA A 102 18.33 1.61 -14.65
C ALA A 102 19.37 2.70 -14.32
N PRO A 103 19.48 3.18 -13.07
CA PRO A 103 20.57 4.06 -12.70
C PRO A 103 21.90 3.34 -12.91
N GLY A 104 22.93 4.04 -13.39
CA GLY A 104 24.29 3.51 -13.56
C GLY A 104 25.19 3.71 -12.33
N SER A 105 24.73 4.48 -11.34
CA SER A 105 25.41 4.67 -10.04
C SER A 105 24.41 5.06 -8.93
N PRO A 106 24.80 5.01 -7.64
CA PRO A 106 24.00 5.58 -6.55
C PRO A 106 23.70 7.07 -6.73
N GLN A 107 24.63 7.85 -7.31
CA GLN A 107 24.40 9.27 -7.61
C GLN A 107 23.34 9.46 -8.69
N ALA A 108 23.34 8.61 -9.74
CA ALA A 108 22.30 8.63 -10.77
C ALA A 108 20.93 8.28 -10.17
N LYS A 109 20.89 7.32 -9.25
CA LYS A 109 19.67 6.96 -8.51
C LYS A 109 19.12 8.17 -7.74
N GLU A 110 19.94 8.87 -6.98
CA GLU A 110 19.52 10.05 -6.22
C GLU A 110 19.10 11.21 -7.13
N ALA A 111 19.86 11.48 -8.20
CA ALA A 111 19.51 12.48 -9.19
C ALA A 111 18.15 12.20 -9.85
N GLY A 112 17.85 10.91 -10.10
CA GLY A 112 16.57 10.48 -10.65
C GLY A 112 15.39 10.69 -9.69
N ARG A 113 15.58 10.63 -8.37
CA ARG A 113 14.53 10.88 -7.38
C ARG A 113 14.02 12.32 -7.41
N ALA A 114 14.88 13.27 -7.78
CA ALA A 114 14.51 14.67 -7.92
C ALA A 114 13.72 14.97 -9.22
N VAL A 115 13.70 14.04 -10.18
CA VAL A 115 12.99 14.22 -11.44
C VAL A 115 11.53 13.82 -11.26
N ARG A 116 10.62 14.73 -11.60
CA ARG A 116 9.19 14.44 -11.62
C ARG A 116 8.87 13.48 -12.77
N VAL A 117 8.52 12.24 -12.41
CA VAL A 117 8.01 11.24 -13.35
C VAL A 117 6.51 11.39 -13.57
N GLY A 118 6.01 10.87 -14.69
CA GLY A 118 4.58 10.93 -15.05
C GLY A 118 3.71 10.01 -14.18
N GLY A 119 4.30 8.94 -13.66
CA GLY A 119 3.68 8.03 -12.70
C GLY A 119 4.64 6.96 -12.22
N SER A 120 4.17 6.09 -11.33
CA SER A 120 4.88 4.90 -10.87
C SER A 120 3.90 3.77 -10.63
N THR A 121 4.36 2.53 -10.72
CA THR A 121 3.64 1.38 -10.17
C THR A 121 4.50 0.66 -9.15
N THR A 122 3.86 0.10 -8.13
CA THR A 122 4.51 -0.65 -7.06
C THR A 122 3.82 -1.99 -6.94
N PHE A 123 4.59 -3.07 -6.91
CA PHE A 123 4.06 -4.43 -6.78
C PHE A 123 5.01 -5.32 -5.99
N GLU A 124 4.47 -6.43 -5.51
CA GLU A 124 5.22 -7.40 -4.74
C GLU A 124 6.14 -8.24 -5.61
N LEU A 125 7.37 -8.38 -5.15
CA LEU A 125 8.36 -9.22 -5.78
C LEU A 125 8.24 -10.66 -5.24
N ARG A 126 7.64 -11.57 -6.02
CA ARG A 126 7.44 -12.98 -5.61
C ARG A 126 8.72 -13.82 -5.65
N GLU A 127 9.66 -13.46 -6.49
CA GLU A 127 10.97 -14.11 -6.65
C GLU A 127 12.06 -13.04 -6.63
N PRO A 128 13.24 -13.30 -6.06
CA PRO A 128 14.34 -12.34 -6.09
C PRO A 128 14.63 -11.90 -7.53
N LEU A 129 14.85 -10.59 -7.73
CA LEU A 129 15.14 -10.03 -9.04
C LEU A 129 16.35 -10.78 -9.62
N PRO A 130 16.27 -11.29 -10.85
CA PRO A 130 17.45 -11.88 -11.48
C PRO A 130 18.57 -10.85 -11.44
N ALA A 131 19.81 -11.31 -11.22
CA ALA A 131 20.98 -10.46 -11.22
C ALA A 131 21.02 -9.71 -12.56
N ALA A 132 20.61 -8.45 -12.54
CA ALA A 132 20.57 -7.65 -13.74
C ALA A 132 22.00 -7.56 -14.30
N ASN A 133 22.12 -7.43 -15.62
CA ASN A 133 23.40 -7.07 -16.25
C ASN A 133 23.88 -5.65 -15.85
N SER A 134 23.12 -4.95 -14.98
CA SER A 134 23.52 -3.74 -14.28
C SER A 134 23.52 -4.01 -12.77
N HIS A 135 24.56 -3.60 -12.05
CA HIS A 135 24.71 -3.82 -10.60
C HIS A 135 23.71 -3.05 -9.72
N LEU A 136 22.67 -2.46 -10.31
CA LEU A 136 21.80 -1.50 -9.65
C LEU A 136 20.35 -1.96 -9.81
N LEU A 137 19.88 -2.65 -8.77
CA LEU A 137 18.51 -3.14 -8.68
C LEU A 137 17.52 -1.96 -8.64
N PRO A 138 16.29 -2.15 -9.17
CA PRO A 138 15.21 -1.18 -9.00
C PRO A 138 14.96 -0.87 -7.53
N GLU A 139 14.27 0.24 -7.28
CA GLU A 139 13.94 0.62 -5.91
C GLU A 139 13.03 -0.42 -5.27
N THR A 140 13.61 -1.17 -4.33
CA THR A 140 12.87 -2.08 -3.47
C THR A 140 12.75 -1.49 -2.08
N HIS A 141 11.60 -1.72 -1.45
CA HIS A 141 11.40 -1.41 -0.04
C HIS A 141 10.65 -2.55 0.64
N GLU A 142 10.90 -2.70 1.94
CA GLU A 142 10.17 -3.67 2.75
C GLU A 142 8.82 -3.11 3.18
N ALA A 143 7.80 -3.94 3.08
CA ALA A 143 6.45 -3.63 3.53
C ALA A 143 5.82 -4.85 4.20
N ALA A 144 4.90 -4.62 5.13
CA ALA A 144 4.02 -5.63 5.69
C ALA A 144 2.79 -5.76 4.81
N ARG A 145 2.31 -7.00 4.64
CA ARG A 145 1.00 -7.26 4.06
C ARG A 145 -0.08 -7.12 5.13
N ILE A 146 -1.05 -6.25 4.88
CA ILE A 146 -2.24 -6.09 5.71
C ILE A 146 -3.48 -6.33 4.86
N LEU A 147 -4.36 -7.20 5.33
CA LEU A 147 -5.62 -7.53 4.70
C LEU A 147 -6.72 -6.61 5.22
N LEU A 148 -7.53 -6.10 4.29
CA LEU A 148 -8.66 -5.23 4.61
C LEU A 148 -9.96 -5.91 4.22
N ASP A 149 -10.90 -5.98 5.17
CA ASP A 149 -12.23 -6.55 4.99
C ASP A 149 -13.30 -5.50 5.36
N ASP A 150 -13.91 -4.90 4.34
CA ASP A 150 -15.01 -3.93 4.50
C ASP A 150 -16.32 -4.67 4.66
N THR A 151 -17.01 -4.44 5.78
CA THR A 151 -18.23 -5.16 6.15
C THR A 151 -19.34 -4.23 6.60
N GLN A 152 -20.58 -4.71 6.43
CA GLN A 152 -21.79 -4.07 6.96
C GLN A 152 -22.18 -4.61 8.34
N ASP A 153 -21.59 -5.74 8.76
CA ASP A 153 -21.83 -6.37 10.06
C ASP A 153 -20.50 -6.81 10.67
N LEU A 154 -19.88 -5.89 11.41
CA LEU A 154 -18.58 -6.15 12.04
C LEU A 154 -18.62 -7.30 13.04
N GLN A 155 -19.77 -7.54 13.68
CA GLN A 155 -19.90 -8.62 14.67
C GLN A 155 -19.90 -9.98 13.98
N ALA A 156 -20.67 -10.15 12.90
CA ALA A 156 -20.68 -11.37 12.12
C ALA A 156 -19.29 -11.65 11.51
N THR A 157 -18.66 -10.64 10.92
CA THR A 157 -17.31 -10.76 10.35
C THR A 157 -16.26 -11.11 11.40
N THR A 158 -16.37 -10.54 12.62
CA THR A 158 -15.48 -10.91 13.75
C THR A 158 -15.61 -12.38 14.09
N ALA A 159 -16.85 -12.88 14.26
CA ALA A 159 -17.08 -14.29 14.58
C ALA A 159 -16.59 -15.22 13.47
N GLN A 160 -16.76 -14.84 12.20
CA GLN A 160 -16.25 -15.56 11.05
C GLN A 160 -14.73 -15.71 11.10
N TRP A 161 -13.99 -14.61 11.32
CA TRP A 161 -12.51 -14.68 11.35
C TRP A 161 -11.99 -15.42 12.58
N GLU A 162 -12.64 -15.27 13.73
CA GLU A 162 -12.32 -16.06 14.93
C GLU A 162 -12.49 -17.57 14.67
N GLN A 163 -13.56 -17.97 13.98
CA GLN A 163 -13.76 -19.37 13.55
C GLN A 163 -12.76 -19.82 12.49
N ALA A 164 -12.28 -18.90 11.65
CA ALA A 164 -11.26 -19.17 10.62
C ALA A 164 -9.82 -19.25 11.16
N GLY A 165 -9.63 -19.21 12.48
CA GLY A 165 -8.29 -19.32 13.10
C GLY A 165 -7.56 -17.99 13.25
N PHE A 166 -8.30 -16.90 13.43
CA PHE A 166 -7.74 -15.63 13.87
C PHE A 166 -8.07 -15.35 15.33
N VAL A 167 -7.22 -14.58 15.99
CA VAL A 167 -7.53 -14.01 17.29
C VAL A 167 -7.59 -12.50 17.17
N ARG A 168 -8.61 -11.91 17.79
CA ARG A 168 -8.73 -10.46 17.87
C ARG A 168 -7.66 -9.94 18.84
N VAL A 169 -6.81 -9.05 18.35
CA VAL A 169 -5.72 -8.43 19.13
C VAL A 169 -6.06 -7.00 19.57
N GLY A 170 -7.11 -6.40 19.01
CA GLY A 170 -7.67 -5.16 19.51
C GLY A 170 -8.86 -4.69 18.70
N CYS A 171 -9.43 -3.57 19.12
CA CYS A 171 -10.46 -2.85 18.39
C CYS A 171 -10.23 -1.34 18.50
N SER A 172 -10.85 -0.60 17.58
CA SER A 172 -10.84 0.86 17.59
C SER A 172 -12.17 1.40 17.06
N ASP A 173 -12.55 2.57 17.54
CA ASP A 173 -13.57 3.38 16.91
C ASP A 173 -13.08 4.82 16.68
N ALA A 174 -13.51 5.40 15.58
CA ALA A 174 -13.08 6.73 15.18
C ALA A 174 -14.15 7.45 14.35
N VAL A 175 -14.06 8.77 14.36
CA VAL A 175 -14.89 9.62 13.51
C VAL A 175 -14.02 10.18 12.41
N ILE A 176 -14.38 9.91 11.16
CA ILE A 176 -13.69 10.44 9.98
C ILE A 176 -14.61 11.39 9.22
N LYS A 177 -14.01 12.30 8.45
CA LYS A 177 -14.74 13.04 7.42
C LYS A 177 -14.78 12.23 6.13
N ASN A 178 -15.91 12.22 5.45
CA ASN A 178 -16.10 11.38 4.25
C ASN A 178 -15.24 11.81 3.06
N ASN A 179 -14.83 13.09 3.02
CA ASN A 179 -13.87 13.60 2.04
C ASN A 179 -12.41 13.36 2.42
N GLN A 180 -12.13 12.74 3.57
CA GLN A 180 -10.78 12.42 3.98
C GLN A 180 -10.32 11.15 3.26
N MET A 181 -9.51 11.34 2.23
CA MET A 181 -8.82 10.23 1.55
C MET A 181 -7.80 9.57 2.49
N GLY A 182 -7.64 8.25 2.38
CA GLY A 182 -6.54 7.51 3.04
C GLY A 182 -6.86 6.85 4.37
N PHE A 183 -8.13 6.78 4.80
CA PHE A 183 -8.49 6.08 6.05
C PHE A 183 -8.03 4.61 6.07
N SER A 184 -8.10 3.93 4.93
CA SER A 184 -7.66 2.54 4.77
C SER A 184 -6.15 2.37 5.02
N HIS A 185 -5.32 3.35 4.62
CA HIS A 185 -3.90 3.38 4.97
C HIS A 185 -3.70 3.51 6.47
N ILE A 186 -4.49 4.34 7.15
CA ILE A 186 -4.37 4.53 8.61
C ILE A 186 -4.76 3.25 9.34
N LEU A 187 -5.84 2.57 8.92
CA LEU A 187 -6.23 1.26 9.45
C LEU A 187 -5.09 0.25 9.28
N ALA A 188 -4.46 0.21 8.11
CA ALA A 188 -3.37 -0.72 7.83
C ALA A 188 -2.10 -0.42 8.65
N HIS A 189 -1.74 0.86 8.82
CA HIS A 189 -0.65 1.26 9.71
C HIS A 189 -0.94 0.91 11.18
N THR A 190 -2.19 1.08 11.62
CA THR A 190 -2.61 0.71 12.99
C THR A 190 -2.50 -0.80 13.18
N ALA A 191 -2.95 -1.59 12.19
CA ALA A 191 -2.82 -3.05 12.20
C ALA A 191 -1.37 -3.48 12.37
N LEU A 192 -0.45 -2.90 11.60
CA LEU A 192 0.98 -3.18 11.72
C LEU A 192 1.51 -2.85 13.12
N ALA A 193 1.14 -1.69 13.68
CA ALA A 193 1.58 -1.26 15.01
C ALA A 193 1.13 -2.22 16.12
N VAL A 194 -0.05 -2.83 15.98
CA VAL A 194 -0.60 -3.79 16.96
C VAL A 194 -0.27 -5.24 16.63
N GLY A 195 0.51 -5.49 15.56
CA GLY A 195 0.89 -6.83 15.11
C GLY A 195 -0.24 -7.65 14.49
N ALA A 196 -1.27 -6.99 13.96
CA ALA A 196 -2.37 -7.60 13.22
C ALA A 196 -2.07 -7.70 11.73
N THR A 197 -2.53 -8.79 11.11
CA THR A 197 -2.42 -9.04 9.66
C THR A 197 -3.72 -8.73 8.93
N LEU A 198 -4.86 -8.71 9.63
CA LEU A 198 -6.18 -8.47 9.06
C LEU A 198 -6.93 -7.40 9.85
N VAL A 199 -7.62 -6.52 9.13
CA VAL A 199 -8.53 -5.52 9.69
C VAL A 199 -9.91 -5.73 9.09
N ALA A 200 -10.87 -6.12 9.93
CA ALA A 200 -12.28 -6.02 9.58
C ALA A 200 -12.77 -4.65 10.02
N PHE A 201 -13.42 -3.90 9.14
CA PHE A 201 -13.94 -2.58 9.48
C PHE A 201 -15.30 -2.33 8.88
N GLN A 202 -16.09 -1.52 9.58
CA GLN A 202 -17.40 -1.07 9.17
C GLN A 202 -17.44 0.45 9.18
N MET A 203 -17.93 1.04 8.09
CA MET A 203 -18.15 2.47 7.98
C MET A 203 -19.64 2.80 8.09
N THR A 204 -20.01 3.58 9.10
CA THR A 204 -21.38 4.05 9.31
C THR A 204 -21.46 5.56 9.15
N PRO A 205 -22.07 6.08 8.06
CA PRO A 205 -22.28 7.52 7.90
C PRO A 205 -23.14 8.06 9.04
N ALA A 206 -22.70 9.16 9.66
CA ALA A 206 -23.30 9.67 10.89
C ALA A 206 -23.36 11.20 10.91
N LYS A 207 -24.38 11.74 11.57
CA LYS A 207 -24.41 13.17 11.90
C LYS A 207 -23.46 13.41 13.07
N LEU A 208 -22.50 14.32 12.94
CA LEU A 208 -21.51 14.58 13.99
C LEU A 208 -22.14 14.81 15.38
N ARG A 209 -23.26 15.55 15.42
CA ARG A 209 -24.02 15.84 16.65
C ARG A 209 -24.65 14.63 17.36
N SER A 210 -24.83 13.50 16.66
CA SER A 210 -25.38 12.27 17.27
C SER A 210 -24.28 11.35 17.81
N ILE A 211 -23.03 11.61 17.49
CA ILE A 211 -21.92 10.78 17.96
C ILE A 211 -21.66 11.13 19.42
N ARG A 212 -21.76 10.13 20.29
CA ARG A 212 -21.47 10.22 21.71
C ARG A 212 -20.44 9.17 22.07
N ARG A 213 -19.63 9.48 23.08
CA ARG A 213 -18.70 8.52 23.67
C ARG A 213 -19.29 8.01 24.98
N LEU A 214 -19.08 6.73 25.25
CA LEU A 214 -19.30 6.08 26.52
C LEU A 214 -18.15 6.42 27.48
N ASP A 215 -18.30 6.06 28.76
CA ASP A 215 -17.30 6.32 29.80
C ASP A 215 -15.99 5.54 29.56
N ASP A 216 -16.05 4.45 28.81
CA ASP A 216 -14.88 3.67 28.36
C ASP A 216 -14.19 4.25 27.12
N GLY A 217 -14.68 5.40 26.63
CA GLY A 217 -14.17 6.12 25.46
C GLY A 217 -14.79 5.67 24.13
N ARG A 218 -15.41 4.49 24.07
CA ARG A 218 -16.00 3.95 22.85
C ARG A 218 -17.15 4.80 22.34
N ILE A 219 -17.39 4.76 21.04
CA ILE A 219 -18.56 5.40 20.43
C ILE A 219 -19.81 4.59 20.77
N ASP A 220 -20.81 5.26 21.34
CA ASP A 220 -22.13 4.70 21.59
C ASP A 220 -22.89 4.55 20.27
N MET A 221 -22.75 3.38 19.64
CA MET A 221 -23.40 3.08 18.36
C MET A 221 -24.93 3.07 18.44
N ASN A 222 -25.52 2.91 19.63
CA ASN A 222 -26.98 2.99 19.78
C ASN A 222 -27.47 4.43 19.66
N ALA A 223 -26.63 5.42 19.99
CA ALA A 223 -26.92 6.83 19.84
C ALA A 223 -26.61 7.38 18.44
N VAL A 224 -25.78 6.67 17.65
CA VAL A 224 -25.41 7.09 16.30
C VAL A 224 -26.63 7.01 15.38
N GLN A 225 -27.06 8.17 14.87
CA GLN A 225 -28.12 8.22 13.86
C GLN A 225 -27.51 8.12 12.47
N PRO A 226 -27.88 7.09 11.67
CA PRO A 226 -27.41 6.95 10.31
C PRO A 226 -27.75 8.19 9.47
N ALA A 227 -26.79 8.64 8.69
CA ALA A 227 -26.96 9.71 7.71
C ALA A 227 -26.83 9.17 6.28
N GLN A 228 -27.28 9.93 5.30
CA GLN A 228 -26.86 9.69 3.93
C GLN A 228 -25.39 10.07 3.77
N LEU A 229 -24.62 9.22 3.08
CA LEU A 229 -23.23 9.50 2.77
C LEU A 229 -23.15 10.77 1.92
N SER A 230 -22.44 11.79 2.41
CA SER A 230 -22.16 13.02 1.67
C SER A 230 -20.68 13.38 1.82
N PRO A 231 -20.04 13.98 0.79
CA PRO A 231 -18.61 14.32 0.85
C PRO A 231 -18.24 15.21 2.03
N GLY A 232 -19.11 16.18 2.39
CA GLY A 232 -18.90 17.05 3.55
C GLY A 232 -19.34 16.45 4.89
N GLY A 233 -19.87 15.22 4.90
CA GLY A 233 -20.35 14.54 6.08
C GLY A 233 -19.26 13.82 6.88
N SER A 234 -19.67 13.18 7.97
CA SER A 234 -18.81 12.35 8.80
C SER A 234 -19.29 10.89 8.78
N SER A 235 -18.37 9.98 9.07
CA SER A 235 -18.67 8.57 9.32
C SER A 235 -17.98 8.10 10.57
N VAL A 236 -18.61 7.17 11.27
CA VAL A 236 -17.97 6.39 12.31
C VAL A 236 -17.35 5.16 11.66
N ILE A 237 -16.06 4.94 11.92
CA ILE A 237 -15.36 3.71 11.59
C ILE A 237 -15.25 2.89 12.86
N GLN A 238 -15.72 1.66 12.80
CA GLN A 238 -15.42 0.64 13.81
C GLN A 238 -14.51 -0.40 13.17
N ALA A 239 -13.43 -0.77 13.84
CA ALA A 239 -12.49 -1.76 13.33
C ALA A 239 -12.13 -2.79 14.40
N ALA A 240 -11.94 -4.03 13.95
CA ALA A 240 -11.39 -5.12 14.72
C ALA A 240 -10.11 -5.61 14.03
N PHE A 241 -9.05 -5.78 14.82
CA PHE A 241 -7.72 -6.15 14.36
C PHE A 241 -7.43 -7.59 14.73
N PHE A 242 -6.95 -8.36 13.77
CA PHE A 242 -6.79 -9.80 13.90
C PHE A 242 -5.39 -10.25 13.55
N ALA A 243 -4.88 -11.17 14.36
CA ALA A 243 -3.65 -11.90 14.07
C ALA A 243 -3.98 -13.38 13.82
N PRO A 244 -3.43 -13.99 12.76
CA PRO A 244 -3.63 -15.41 12.49
C PRO A 244 -2.91 -16.27 13.53
N VAL A 245 -3.52 -17.39 13.91
CA VAL A 245 -2.87 -18.40 14.78
C VAL A 245 -2.13 -19.47 13.95
N SER A 246 -2.37 -19.52 12.64
CA SER A 246 -1.74 -20.48 11.71
C SER A 246 -1.49 -19.85 10.34
N ARG A 247 -0.51 -20.40 9.59
CA ARG A 247 -0.23 -19.96 8.21
C ARG A 247 -1.35 -20.29 7.22
N GLU A 248 -2.12 -21.34 7.52
CA GLU A 248 -3.27 -21.74 6.71
C GLU A 248 -4.36 -20.67 6.77
N ALA A 249 -4.74 -20.24 7.98
CA ALA A 249 -5.70 -19.16 8.20
C ALA A 249 -5.29 -17.88 7.45
N GLN A 250 -4.00 -17.53 7.51
CA GLN A 250 -3.45 -16.41 6.77
C GLN A 250 -3.60 -16.58 5.25
N THR A 251 -3.20 -17.74 4.70
CA THR A 251 -3.28 -18.02 3.25
C THR A 251 -4.72 -17.95 2.73
N THR A 252 -5.68 -18.49 3.50
CA THR A 252 -7.11 -18.45 3.14
C THR A 252 -7.63 -17.01 3.08
N ALA A 253 -7.24 -16.17 4.03
CA ALA A 253 -7.61 -14.76 4.03
C ALA A 253 -6.95 -14.00 2.86
N GLU A 254 -5.67 -14.24 2.58
CA GLU A 254 -4.94 -13.64 1.46
C GLU A 254 -5.56 -13.97 0.09
N ALA A 255 -6.16 -15.15 -0.06
CA ALA A 255 -6.86 -15.55 -1.29
C ALA A 255 -8.20 -14.83 -1.52
N SER A 256 -8.79 -14.27 -0.45
CA SER A 256 -10.19 -13.81 -0.45
C SER A 256 -10.33 -12.30 -0.30
N LEU A 257 -9.28 -11.62 0.20
CA LEU A 257 -9.35 -10.22 0.60
C LEU A 257 -8.42 -9.31 -0.20
N MET A 258 -8.74 -8.03 -0.18
CA MET A 258 -7.86 -6.99 -0.70
C MET A 258 -6.63 -6.88 0.20
N THR A 259 -5.45 -6.86 -0.43
CA THR A 259 -4.17 -6.64 0.26
C THR A 259 -3.75 -5.18 0.14
N MET A 260 -3.34 -4.61 1.28
CA MET A 260 -2.64 -3.33 1.36
C MET A 260 -1.21 -3.59 1.83
N TYR A 261 -0.27 -2.83 1.26
CA TYR A 261 1.13 -2.89 1.65
C TYR A 261 1.50 -1.66 2.48
N VAL A 262 2.08 -1.90 3.64
CA VAL A 262 2.44 -0.85 4.61
C VAL A 262 3.94 -0.91 4.86
N PRO A 263 4.71 0.16 4.64
CA PRO A 263 6.15 0.16 4.94
C PRO A 263 6.43 -0.29 6.39
N THR A 264 7.39 -1.22 6.56
CA THR A 264 7.74 -1.76 7.90
C THR A 264 8.65 -0.85 8.71
N ALA A 265 9.35 0.06 8.04
CA ALA A 265 10.10 1.14 8.68
C ALA A 265 9.28 2.45 8.63
N PRO A 266 9.20 3.24 9.72
CA PRO A 266 8.95 4.66 9.55
C PRO A 266 10.08 5.18 8.66
N GLY A 267 9.76 5.88 7.57
CA GLY A 267 10.76 6.35 6.60
C GLY A 267 11.91 7.07 7.29
N ALA A 268 13.02 6.37 7.51
CA ALA A 268 14.28 6.93 7.93
C ALA A 268 14.99 7.44 6.68
N ASP A 269 14.41 8.48 6.08
CA ASP A 269 15.06 9.39 5.14
C ASP A 269 14.38 10.76 5.30
N ALA A 270 14.62 11.35 6.47
CA ALA A 270 14.64 12.80 6.63
C ALA A 270 15.72 13.14 7.66
N PRO A 271 16.97 13.39 7.25
CA PRO A 271 17.81 14.27 8.05
C PRO A 271 17.15 15.66 7.99
N ALA A 272 16.44 16.01 9.07
CA ALA A 272 16.17 17.41 9.36
C ALA A 272 17.52 18.11 9.61
N GLY A 273 17.69 19.27 8.98
CA GLY A 273 18.92 20.05 9.00
C GLY A 273 19.36 20.57 10.37
#